data_AF-A0AAD6VQC3-F1
#
_entry.id   AF-A0AAD6VQC3-F1
#
_cell.length_a   1.000
_cell.length_b   1.000
_cell.length_c   1.000
_cell.angle_alpha   90.00
_cell.angle_beta   90.00
_cell.angle_gamma   90.00
#
_symmetry.space_group_name_H-M   'P 1'
#
loop_
_entity.id
_entity.type
_entity.pdbx_description
1 polymer ?
#
loop_
_entity_poly.entity_id
_entity_poly.type
_entity_poly.pdbx_seq_one_letter_code
_entity_poly.pdbx_strand_id
1 'polypeptide(L)'
;MGRRQKHLTDEEQAAAKQTASRKYENSSRGKSAREQRDALRRIRRHTRQSPIPCLAPLPADVLSWACFSLLETEPIYQEALHAGFDNSPFMHWTEDPPFLKTNYVDPPYGHDTPEYWEHVRVLESAVHGIQMSDERRCEAHFREKAPEWGPRFSRIYFRLEVKERLERWEKLWDSYESHRQANDPLRFAMWEHLVGWLARSICRIYYLEFLK
;
A
#
# COMPACT_ATOMS: atom_id res chain seq x y z
N MET A 1 -2.41 -80.68 25.27
CA MET A 1 -1.25 -79.88 25.74
C MET A 1 -1.43 -78.44 25.30
N GLY A 2 -2.10 -77.60 26.11
CA GLY A 2 -2.40 -76.21 25.75
C GLY A 2 -1.21 -75.28 26.02
N ARG A 3 -0.80 -74.47 25.03
CA ARG A 3 0.22 -73.43 25.20
C ARG A 3 -0.35 -72.30 26.07
N ARG A 4 0.23 -72.07 27.25
CA ARG A 4 -0.05 -70.87 28.05
C ARG A 4 0.55 -69.64 27.34
N GLN A 5 -0.26 -68.62 27.07
CA GLN A 5 0.21 -67.31 26.65
C GLN A 5 0.99 -66.68 27.80
N LYS A 6 2.28 -66.43 27.59
CA LYS A 6 3.11 -65.68 28.53
C LYS A 6 2.79 -64.20 28.33
N HIS A 7 2.10 -63.59 29.29
CA HIS A 7 1.89 -62.15 29.29
C HIS A 7 3.19 -61.48 29.76
N LEU A 8 3.75 -60.61 28.92
CA LEU A 8 4.92 -59.78 29.27
C LEU A 8 4.49 -58.75 30.31
N THR A 9 5.32 -58.53 31.32
CA THR A 9 5.09 -57.47 32.32
C THR A 9 5.22 -56.08 31.66
N ASP A 10 4.63 -55.05 32.27
CA ASP A 10 4.65 -53.70 31.71
C ASP A 10 6.07 -53.16 31.48
N GLU A 11 7.01 -53.55 32.34
CA GLU A 11 8.44 -53.22 32.22
C GLU A 11 9.09 -53.90 31.00
N GLU A 12 8.78 -55.17 30.76
CA GLU A 12 9.27 -55.91 29.59
C GLU A 12 8.70 -55.34 28.29
N GLN A 13 7.43 -54.91 28.30
CA GLN A 13 6.80 -54.24 27.16
C GLN A 13 7.44 -52.87 26.88
N ALA A 14 7.76 -52.10 27.92
CA ALA A 14 8.45 -50.82 27.78
C ALA A 14 9.87 -51.01 27.22
N ALA A 15 10.63 -51.97 27.74
CA ALA A 15 11.97 -52.30 27.26
C ALA A 15 11.97 -52.76 25.78
N ALA A 16 11.00 -53.61 25.40
CA ALA A 16 10.82 -54.08 24.03
C ALA A 16 10.46 -52.93 23.07
N LYS A 17 9.58 -52.01 23.48
CA LYS A 17 9.26 -50.80 22.71
C LYS A 17 10.49 -49.92 22.50
N GLN A 18 11.30 -49.73 23.55
CA GLN A 18 12.53 -48.93 23.47
C GLN A 18 13.56 -49.54 22.51
N THR A 19 13.74 -50.86 22.55
CA THR A 19 14.66 -51.56 21.63
C THR A 19 14.15 -51.56 20.19
N ALA A 20 12.85 -51.74 19.97
CA ALA A 20 12.22 -51.64 18.66
C ALA A 20 12.34 -50.22 18.07
N SER A 21 12.14 -49.18 18.90
CA SER A 21 12.33 -47.78 18.51
C SER A 21 13.78 -47.49 18.11
N ARG A 22 14.77 -47.91 18.92
CA ARG A 22 16.20 -47.77 18.58
C ARG A 22 16.58 -48.52 17.30
N LYS A 23 16.05 -49.73 17.09
CA LYS A 23 16.27 -50.50 15.86
C LYS A 23 15.66 -49.79 14.65
N TYR A 24 14.46 -49.24 14.78
CA TYR A 24 13.83 -48.48 13.70
C TYR A 24 14.63 -47.23 13.35
N GLU A 25 15.05 -46.44 14.34
CA GLU A 25 15.88 -45.25 14.11
C GLU A 25 17.17 -45.60 13.36
N ASN A 26 17.84 -46.69 13.73
CA ASN A 26 19.09 -47.12 13.09
C ASN A 26 18.91 -47.79 11.73
N SER A 27 17.69 -48.20 11.36
CA SER A 27 17.40 -48.79 10.05
C SER A 27 17.54 -47.77 8.91
N SER A 28 17.74 -48.25 7.67
CA SER A 28 17.75 -47.41 6.46
C SER A 28 16.47 -46.59 6.32
N ARG A 29 15.32 -47.19 6.65
CA ARG A 29 14.00 -46.55 6.61
C ARG A 29 13.87 -45.43 7.65
N GLY A 30 14.39 -45.64 8.87
CA GLY A 30 14.40 -44.60 9.91
C GLY A 30 15.36 -43.45 9.61
N LYS A 31 16.50 -43.73 8.99
CA LYS A 31 17.43 -42.69 8.49
C LYS A 31 16.79 -41.86 7.37
N SER A 32 16.18 -42.50 6.37
CA SER A 32 15.47 -41.81 5.27
C SER A 32 14.30 -40.94 5.77
N ALA A 33 13.51 -41.43 6.74
CA ALA A 33 12.44 -40.64 7.34
C ALA A 33 12.97 -39.39 8.09
N ARG A 34 14.13 -39.49 8.75
CA ARG A 34 14.81 -38.33 9.37
C ARG A 34 15.30 -37.35 8.32
N GLU A 35 15.95 -37.82 7.25
CA GLU A 35 16.42 -36.99 6.15
C GLU A 35 15.27 -36.21 5.48
N GLN A 36 14.14 -36.86 5.21
CA GLN A 36 12.95 -36.18 4.68
C GLN A 36 12.42 -35.12 5.64
N ARG A 37 12.35 -35.44 6.94
CA ARG A 37 11.88 -34.50 7.96
C ARG A 37 12.82 -33.30 8.12
N ASP A 38 14.12 -33.53 8.01
CA ASP A 38 15.15 -32.49 8.03
C ASP A 38 15.17 -31.67 6.74
N ALA A 39 14.91 -32.29 5.58
CA ALA A 39 14.74 -31.59 4.31
C ALA A 39 13.53 -30.64 4.36
N LEU A 40 12.37 -31.12 4.86
CA LEU A 40 11.19 -30.28 5.06
C LEU A 40 11.45 -29.14 6.07
N ARG A 41 12.22 -29.40 7.14
CA ARG A 41 12.65 -28.36 8.08
C ARG A 41 13.57 -27.33 7.41
N ARG A 42 14.52 -27.74 6.58
CA ARG A 42 15.41 -26.86 5.83
C ARG A 42 14.62 -25.99 4.86
N ILE A 43 13.70 -26.57 4.09
CA ILE A 43 12.81 -25.83 3.18
C ILE A 43 12.02 -24.78 3.97
N ARG A 44 11.37 -25.16 5.08
CA ARG A 44 10.62 -24.24 5.95
C ARG A 44 11.48 -23.12 6.55
N ARG A 45 12.74 -23.41 6.92
CA ARG A 45 13.68 -22.38 7.40
C ARG A 45 14.02 -21.38 6.31
N HIS A 46 14.30 -21.84 5.09
CA HIS A 46 14.58 -20.96 3.96
C HIS A 46 13.37 -20.11 3.52
N THR A 47 12.14 -20.64 3.61
CA THR A 47 10.93 -19.86 3.27
C THR A 47 10.49 -18.86 4.34
N ARG A 48 10.88 -19.08 5.60
CA ARG A 48 10.51 -18.21 6.75
C ARG A 48 11.49 -17.07 7.02
N GLN A 49 12.69 -17.09 6.45
CA GLN A 49 13.78 -16.18 6.88
C GLN A 49 14.31 -15.22 5.83
N SER A 50 13.78 -15.19 4.59
CA SER A 50 14.18 -14.11 3.68
C SER A 50 13.64 -12.79 4.24
N PRO A 51 14.50 -11.87 4.71
CA PRO A 51 14.04 -10.56 5.14
C PRO A 51 13.37 -9.91 3.94
N ILE A 52 12.17 -9.36 4.13
CA ILE A 52 11.61 -8.48 3.10
C ILE A 52 12.57 -7.29 3.04
N PRO A 53 13.22 -7.01 1.89
CA PRO A 53 14.12 -5.89 1.77
C PRO A 53 13.39 -4.60 2.17
N CYS A 54 14.04 -3.76 2.97
CA CYS A 54 13.51 -2.44 3.28
C CYS A 54 13.33 -1.66 1.97
N LEU A 55 12.27 -0.86 1.89
CA LEU A 55 12.03 0.01 0.75
C LEU A 55 13.16 1.05 0.69
N ALA A 56 13.61 1.42 -0.51
CA ALA A 56 14.61 2.46 -0.66
C ALA A 56 14.09 3.79 -0.08
N PRO A 57 14.96 4.67 0.43
CA PRO A 57 14.55 6.01 0.86
C PRO A 57 13.78 6.72 -0.25
N LEU A 58 12.72 7.45 0.13
CA LEU A 58 11.96 8.25 -0.82
C LEU A 58 12.83 9.37 -1.42
N PRO A 59 12.62 9.74 -2.70
CA PRO A 59 13.27 10.90 -3.30
C PRO A 59 12.97 12.19 -2.51
N ALA A 60 13.95 13.09 -2.43
CA ALA A 60 13.79 14.36 -1.71
C ALA A 60 12.64 15.21 -2.27
N ASP A 61 12.47 15.21 -3.60
CA ASP A 61 11.41 15.96 -4.27
C ASP A 61 10.01 15.45 -3.86
N VAL A 62 9.84 14.13 -3.71
CA VAL A 62 8.59 13.55 -3.22
C VAL A 62 8.29 14.05 -1.79
N LEU A 63 9.31 14.12 -0.93
CA LEU A 63 9.13 14.64 0.42
C LEU A 63 8.76 16.14 0.42
N SER A 64 9.39 16.95 -0.43
CA SER A 64 9.06 18.38 -0.53
C SER A 64 7.65 18.61 -1.09
N TRP A 65 7.25 17.86 -2.12
CA TRP A 65 5.92 17.98 -2.72
C TRP A 65 4.80 17.46 -1.83
N ALA A 66 5.09 16.53 -0.93
CA ALA A 66 4.12 16.07 0.07
C ALA A 66 3.81 17.15 1.13
N CYS A 67 4.66 18.16 1.27
CA CYS A 67 4.53 19.24 2.24
C CYS A 67 3.83 20.46 1.64
N PHE A 68 2.52 20.37 1.46
CA PHE A 68 1.67 21.51 1.08
C PHE A 68 0.60 21.78 2.13
N SER A 69 0.16 23.04 2.19
CA SER A 69 -0.92 23.47 3.09
C SER A 69 -2.27 23.10 2.49
N LEU A 70 -3.16 22.59 3.32
CA LEU A 70 -4.55 22.34 2.94
C LEU A 70 -5.39 23.60 3.15
N LEU A 71 -6.36 23.81 2.27
CA LEU A 71 -7.31 24.93 2.33
C LEU A 71 -8.44 24.63 3.33
N GLU A 72 -8.09 24.26 4.56
CA GLU A 72 -9.03 23.73 5.55
C GLU A 72 -10.09 24.75 6.00
N THR A 73 -9.82 26.04 5.85
CA THR A 73 -10.75 27.10 6.23
C THR A 73 -11.82 27.36 5.18
N GLU A 74 -11.68 26.82 3.96
CA GLU A 74 -12.62 27.06 2.87
C GLU A 74 -13.90 26.24 3.07
N PRO A 75 -15.11 26.84 2.97
CA PRO A 75 -16.36 26.12 3.15
C PRO A 75 -16.50 24.92 2.21
N ILE A 76 -16.12 25.09 0.94
CA ILE A 76 -16.22 24.02 -0.07
C ILE A 76 -15.30 22.84 0.24
N TYR A 77 -14.14 23.09 0.87
CA TYR A 77 -13.26 22.01 1.34
C TYR A 77 -13.96 21.19 2.42
N GLN A 78 -14.60 21.86 3.39
CA GLN A 78 -15.33 21.19 4.46
C GLN A 78 -16.53 20.40 3.91
N GLU A 79 -17.27 20.96 2.95
CA GLU A 79 -18.36 20.26 2.27
C GLU A 79 -17.88 19.01 1.54
N ALA A 80 -16.76 19.12 0.81
CA ALA A 80 -16.16 18.02 0.06
C ALA A 80 -15.63 16.86 0.92
N LEU A 81 -15.39 17.08 2.22
CA LEU A 81 -15.04 16.01 3.15
C LEU A 81 -16.23 15.09 3.47
N HIS A 82 -17.47 15.52 3.22
CA HIS A 82 -18.66 14.75 3.57
C HIS A 82 -19.03 13.73 2.49
N ALA A 83 -19.45 12.53 2.91
CA ALA A 83 -19.79 11.42 2.00
C ALA A 83 -20.97 11.68 1.04
N GLY A 84 -21.73 12.75 1.27
CA GLY A 84 -22.86 13.15 0.41
C GLY A 84 -22.52 14.26 -0.60
N PHE A 85 -21.27 14.69 -0.69
CA PHE A 85 -20.84 15.71 -1.64
C PHE A 85 -20.89 15.17 -3.08
N ASP A 86 -21.51 15.93 -4.00
CA ASP A 86 -21.50 15.60 -5.42
C ASP A 86 -20.13 15.94 -6.02
N ASN A 87 -19.28 14.93 -6.14
CA ASN A 87 -17.94 15.06 -6.71
C ASN A 87 -17.92 14.99 -8.25
N SER A 88 -19.04 14.70 -8.90
CA SER A 88 -19.12 14.51 -10.36
C SER A 88 -18.50 15.66 -11.17
N PRO A 89 -18.69 16.95 -10.80
CA PRO A 89 -18.07 18.07 -11.50
C PRO A 89 -16.53 18.09 -11.41
N PHE A 90 -15.98 17.46 -10.38
CA PHE A 90 -14.56 17.53 -10.02
C PHE A 90 -13.76 16.29 -10.45
N MET A 91 -14.42 15.20 -10.82
CA MET A 91 -13.79 13.91 -11.11
C MET A 91 -12.65 14.00 -12.14
N HIS A 92 -12.85 14.77 -13.21
CA HIS A 92 -11.82 14.91 -14.23
C HIS A 92 -10.53 15.61 -13.75
N TRP A 93 -10.59 16.33 -12.62
CA TRP A 93 -9.41 16.97 -12.01
C TRP A 93 -8.68 16.06 -11.01
N THR A 94 -9.29 14.94 -10.61
CA THR A 94 -8.65 13.94 -9.74
C THR A 94 -7.95 12.82 -10.55
N GLU A 95 -8.16 12.79 -11.86
CA GLU A 95 -7.58 11.84 -12.80
C GLU A 95 -6.24 12.33 -13.38
N ASP A 96 -5.42 11.42 -13.91
CA ASP A 96 -4.17 11.79 -14.57
C ASP A 96 -4.43 12.65 -15.82
N PRO A 97 -3.55 13.62 -16.13
CA PRO A 97 -3.62 14.40 -17.36
C PRO A 97 -3.57 13.49 -18.61
N PRO A 98 -4.13 13.94 -19.75
CA PRO A 98 -4.55 15.31 -20.02
C PRO A 98 -5.94 15.66 -19.48
N PHE A 99 -6.05 16.82 -18.84
CA PHE A 99 -7.33 17.36 -18.40
C PHE A 99 -8.20 17.72 -19.60
N LEU A 100 -9.37 17.09 -19.72
CA LEU A 100 -10.33 17.40 -20.76
C LEU A 100 -10.77 18.87 -20.65
N LYS A 101 -10.82 19.57 -21.77
CA LYS A 101 -11.52 20.86 -21.88
C LYS A 101 -13.02 20.59 -21.72
N THR A 102 -13.52 20.70 -20.49
CA THR A 102 -14.94 20.52 -20.21
C THR A 102 -15.64 21.87 -20.23
N ASN A 103 -16.84 21.92 -20.79
CA ASN A 103 -17.66 23.14 -20.85
C ASN A 103 -18.14 23.62 -19.47
N TYR A 104 -17.85 22.87 -18.40
CA TYR A 104 -18.41 23.09 -17.07
C TYR A 104 -17.47 23.87 -16.13
N VAL A 105 -16.18 23.98 -16.45
CA VAL A 105 -15.18 24.50 -15.49
C VAL A 105 -14.16 25.47 -16.11
N ASP A 106 -14.13 25.65 -17.44
CA ASP A 106 -13.34 26.76 -17.99
C ASP A 106 -14.07 28.09 -17.64
N PRO A 107 -13.47 29.00 -16.85
CA PRO A 107 -14.15 30.22 -16.44
C PRO A 107 -14.50 31.07 -17.66
N PRO A 108 -15.66 31.76 -17.67
CA PRO A 108 -16.01 32.65 -18.78
C PRO A 108 -15.16 33.93 -18.82
N TYR A 109 -14.23 34.09 -17.87
CA TYR A 109 -13.42 35.29 -17.67
C TYR A 109 -11.97 35.04 -18.15
N GLY A 110 -11.28 36.11 -18.56
CA GLY A 110 -9.87 36.04 -18.91
C GLY A 110 -8.99 35.70 -17.69
N HIS A 111 -7.80 35.13 -17.92
CA HIS A 111 -6.89 34.70 -16.85
C HIS A 111 -6.41 35.85 -15.93
N ASP A 112 -6.57 37.10 -16.37
CA ASP A 112 -6.12 38.29 -15.63
C ASP A 112 -7.19 38.85 -14.66
N THR A 113 -8.37 38.23 -14.57
CA THR A 113 -9.45 38.75 -13.72
C THR A 113 -9.44 38.13 -12.32
N PRO A 114 -9.81 38.89 -11.27
CA PRO A 114 -9.97 38.34 -9.92
C PRO A 114 -10.95 37.15 -9.84
N GLU A 115 -12.01 37.17 -10.65
CA GLU A 115 -13.03 36.12 -10.70
C GLU A 115 -12.49 34.79 -11.22
N TYR A 116 -11.53 34.84 -12.17
CA TYR A 116 -10.82 33.64 -12.63
C TYR A 116 -10.07 32.98 -11.47
N TRP A 117 -9.28 33.76 -10.72
CA TRP A 117 -8.47 33.25 -9.62
C TRP A 117 -9.31 32.79 -8.42
N GLU A 118 -10.44 33.44 -8.16
CA GLU A 118 -11.42 32.96 -7.18
C GLU A 118 -11.96 31.57 -7.59
N HIS A 119 -12.29 31.40 -8.87
CA HIS A 119 -12.74 30.11 -9.38
C HIS A 119 -11.67 29.02 -9.22
N VAL A 120 -10.41 29.31 -9.57
CA VAL A 120 -9.29 28.36 -9.36
C VAL A 120 -9.16 27.97 -7.89
N ARG A 121 -9.23 28.94 -6.97
CA ARG A 121 -9.13 28.67 -5.51
C ARG A 121 -10.26 27.78 -5.00
N VAL A 122 -11.50 28.05 -5.43
CA VAL A 122 -12.67 27.23 -5.06
C VAL A 122 -12.52 25.81 -5.59
N LEU A 123 -12.05 25.67 -6.83
CA LEU A 123 -11.77 24.36 -7.42
C LEU A 123 -10.71 23.60 -6.64
N GLU A 124 -9.53 24.20 -6.41
CA GLU A 124 -8.45 23.59 -5.61
C GLU A 124 -8.95 23.13 -4.25
N SER A 125 -9.74 23.97 -3.58
CA SER A 125 -10.31 23.68 -2.26
C SER A 125 -11.23 22.45 -2.30
N ALA A 126 -12.11 22.36 -3.29
CA ALA A 126 -13.00 21.21 -3.46
C ALA A 126 -12.20 19.93 -3.73
N VAL A 127 -11.22 19.98 -4.65
CA VAL A 127 -10.39 18.82 -4.99
C VAL A 127 -9.53 18.38 -3.78
N HIS A 128 -9.01 19.33 -2.99
CA HIS A 128 -8.34 19.00 -1.72
C HIS A 128 -9.25 18.24 -0.76
N GLY A 129 -10.51 18.68 -0.62
CA GLY A 129 -11.47 18.02 0.25
C GLY A 129 -11.80 16.60 -0.22
N ILE A 130 -12.02 16.41 -1.53
CA ILE A 130 -12.27 15.10 -2.13
C ILE A 130 -11.09 14.15 -1.89
N GLN A 131 -9.87 14.60 -2.23
CA GLN A 131 -8.65 13.79 -2.08
C GLN A 131 -8.37 13.44 -0.61
N MET A 132 -8.63 14.37 0.32
CA MET A 132 -8.52 14.10 1.76
C MET A 132 -9.53 13.04 2.21
N SER A 133 -10.77 13.11 1.74
CA SER A 133 -11.81 12.12 2.03
C SER A 133 -11.39 10.73 1.52
N ASP A 134 -10.88 10.67 0.29
CA ASP A 134 -10.37 9.44 -0.31
C ASP A 134 -9.14 8.88 0.43
N GLU A 135 -8.18 9.72 0.82
CA GLU A 135 -7.02 9.34 1.64
C GLU A 135 -7.50 8.66 2.94
N ARG A 136 -8.41 9.31 3.68
CA ARG A 136 -8.95 8.79 4.95
C ARG A 136 -9.66 7.45 4.76
N ARG A 137 -10.44 7.30 3.68
CA ARG A 137 -11.12 6.04 3.34
C ARG A 137 -10.11 4.93 3.03
N CYS A 138 -9.07 5.22 2.26
CA CYS A 138 -8.01 4.25 1.95
C CYS A 138 -7.25 3.84 3.21
N GLU A 139 -6.88 4.79 4.07
CA GLU A 139 -6.21 4.48 5.34
C GLU A 139 -7.06 3.61 6.26
N ALA A 140 -8.37 3.89 6.38
CA ALA A 140 -9.29 3.08 7.15
C ALA A 140 -9.35 1.64 6.61
N HIS A 141 -9.48 1.50 5.28
CA HIS A 141 -9.48 0.19 4.62
C HIS A 141 -8.18 -0.58 4.86
N PHE A 142 -7.02 0.08 4.77
CA PHE A 142 -5.73 -0.55 5.03
C PHE A 142 -5.58 -1.01 6.49
N ARG A 143 -6.05 -0.22 7.45
CA ARG A 143 -6.04 -0.61 8.87
C ARG A 143 -6.93 -1.81 9.14
N GLU A 144 -8.07 -1.90 8.46
CA GLU A 144 -8.99 -3.04 8.56
C GLU A 144 -8.40 -4.32 7.93
N LYS A 145 -7.75 -4.20 6.76
CA LYS A 145 -7.26 -5.36 6.00
C LYS A 145 -5.88 -5.86 6.39
N ALA A 146 -5.00 -5.01 6.90
CA ALA A 146 -3.64 -5.42 7.28
C ALA A 146 -3.59 -6.60 8.28
N PRO A 147 -4.47 -6.68 9.30
CA PRO A 147 -4.57 -7.85 10.17
C PRO A 147 -4.97 -9.14 9.44
N GLU A 148 -5.89 -9.06 8.47
CA GLU A 148 -6.35 -10.19 7.67
C GLU A 148 -5.23 -10.74 6.78
N TRP A 149 -4.45 -9.86 6.15
CA TRP A 149 -3.31 -10.23 5.31
C TRP A 149 -2.13 -10.75 6.13
N GLY A 150 -1.99 -10.27 7.37
CA GLY A 150 -0.84 -10.52 8.22
C GLY A 150 0.41 -9.73 7.80
N PRO A 151 1.47 -9.75 8.63
CA PRO A 151 2.60 -8.82 8.48
C PRO A 151 3.38 -8.98 7.19
N ARG A 152 3.54 -10.22 6.69
CA ARG A 152 4.33 -10.49 5.48
C ARG A 152 3.63 -9.96 4.23
N PHE A 153 2.34 -10.26 4.07
CA PHE A 153 1.59 -9.87 2.88
C PHE A 153 1.30 -8.37 2.88
N SER A 154 0.97 -7.77 4.03
CA SER A 154 0.79 -6.32 4.15
C SER A 154 2.03 -5.56 3.68
N ARG A 155 3.23 -5.95 4.13
CA ARG A 155 4.49 -5.33 3.68
C ARG A 155 4.74 -5.47 2.18
N ILE A 156 4.42 -6.63 1.59
CA ILE A 156 4.56 -6.83 0.14
C ILE A 156 3.57 -5.92 -0.60
N TYR A 157 2.32 -5.87 -0.15
CA TYR A 157 1.27 -5.03 -0.72
C TYR A 157 1.68 -3.55 -0.68
N PHE A 158 1.97 -3.00 0.51
CA PHE A 158 2.38 -1.60 0.65
C PHE A 158 3.64 -1.27 -0.15
N ARG A 159 4.57 -2.22 -0.32
CA ARG A 159 5.74 -2.02 -1.16
C ARG A 159 5.38 -1.87 -2.65
N LEU A 160 4.50 -2.72 -3.17
CA LEU A 160 4.04 -2.63 -4.55
C LEU A 160 3.27 -1.32 -4.77
N GLU A 161 2.40 -1.00 -3.81
CA GLU A 161 1.56 0.19 -3.77
C GLU A 161 2.39 1.50 -3.77
N VAL A 162 3.52 1.54 -3.05
CA VAL A 162 4.48 2.66 -3.11
C VAL A 162 5.24 2.69 -4.45
N LYS A 163 5.66 1.53 -4.98
CA LYS A 163 6.40 1.45 -6.25
C LYS A 163 5.55 1.95 -7.42
N GLU A 164 4.30 1.51 -7.51
CA GLU A 164 3.36 1.91 -8.55
C GLU A 164 3.07 3.41 -8.51
N ARG A 165 2.91 3.98 -7.31
CA ARG A 165 2.75 5.44 -7.17
C ARG A 165 4.00 6.22 -7.52
N LEU A 166 5.19 5.73 -7.17
CA LEU A 166 6.46 6.36 -7.57
C LEU A 166 6.59 6.37 -9.10
N GLU A 167 6.30 5.24 -9.77
CA GLU A 167 6.30 5.17 -11.24
C GLU A 167 5.27 6.14 -11.86
N ARG A 168 4.09 6.28 -11.25
CA ARG A 168 3.09 7.28 -11.67
C ARG A 168 3.60 8.71 -11.45
N TRP A 169 4.24 8.97 -10.32
CA TRP A 169 4.78 10.29 -9.98
C TRP A 169 5.89 10.70 -10.94
N GLU A 170 6.81 9.79 -11.27
CA GLU A 170 7.86 10.02 -12.27
C GLU A 170 7.27 10.37 -13.65
N LYS A 171 6.25 9.63 -14.10
CA LYS A 171 5.56 9.94 -15.37
C LYS A 171 4.89 11.32 -15.37
N LEU A 172 4.26 11.70 -14.27
CA LEU A 172 3.68 13.04 -14.13
C LEU A 172 4.79 14.10 -14.15
N TRP A 173 5.87 13.86 -13.41
CA TRP A 173 7.02 14.75 -13.31
C TRP A 173 7.69 15.00 -14.65
N ASP A 174 7.84 13.97 -15.49
CA ASP A 174 8.39 14.10 -16.84
C ASP A 174 7.58 15.06 -17.74
N SER A 175 6.30 15.28 -17.41
CA SER A 175 5.42 16.20 -18.12
C SER A 175 5.42 17.63 -17.54
N TYR A 176 6.20 17.92 -16.50
CA TYR A 176 6.20 19.21 -15.78
C TYR A 176 6.39 20.40 -16.72
N GLU A 177 7.45 20.37 -17.52
CA GLU A 177 7.82 21.52 -18.36
C GLU A 177 6.77 21.77 -19.45
N SER A 178 6.15 20.71 -19.98
CA SER A 178 5.05 20.84 -20.95
C SER A 178 3.82 21.52 -20.34
N HIS A 179 3.49 21.24 -19.08
CA HIS A 179 2.34 21.87 -18.41
C HIS A 179 2.66 23.30 -18.01
N ARG A 180 3.88 23.56 -17.54
CA ARG A 180 4.35 24.90 -17.20
C ARG A 180 4.33 25.86 -18.39
N GLN A 181 4.65 25.36 -19.59
CA GLN A 181 4.70 26.16 -20.82
C GLN A 181 3.35 26.34 -21.51
N ALA A 182 2.31 25.58 -21.15
CA ALA A 182 1.04 25.53 -21.88
C ALA A 182 0.17 26.81 -21.79
N ASN A 183 0.63 27.85 -21.07
CA ASN A 183 -0.09 29.11 -20.84
C ASN A 183 -1.54 28.90 -20.34
N ASP A 184 -1.72 27.90 -19.49
CA ASP A 184 -3.01 27.51 -18.92
C ASP A 184 -2.88 27.39 -17.39
N PRO A 185 -3.08 28.49 -16.66
CA PRO A 185 -2.84 28.54 -15.22
C PRO A 185 -3.68 27.54 -14.43
N LEU A 186 -4.95 27.36 -14.81
CA LEU A 186 -5.88 26.41 -14.19
C LEU A 186 -5.37 24.97 -14.32
N ARG A 187 -5.04 24.53 -15.54
CA ARG A 187 -4.54 23.17 -15.77
C ARG A 187 -3.20 22.95 -15.10
N PHE A 188 -2.33 23.96 -15.07
CA PHE A 188 -1.07 23.88 -14.35
C PHE A 188 -1.28 23.74 -12.84
N ALA A 189 -2.16 24.55 -12.24
CA ALA A 189 -2.50 24.46 -10.82
C ALA A 189 -3.08 23.08 -10.44
N MET A 190 -3.99 22.54 -11.27
CA MET A 190 -4.55 21.19 -11.07
C MET A 190 -3.49 20.08 -11.24
N TRP A 191 -2.52 20.27 -12.15
CA TRP A 191 -1.38 19.37 -12.26
C TRP A 191 -0.52 19.41 -11.00
N GLU A 192 -0.18 20.59 -10.47
CA GLU A 192 0.62 20.74 -9.24
C GLU A 192 -0.10 20.09 -8.06
N HIS A 193 -1.42 20.26 -8.01
CA HIS A 193 -2.29 19.63 -7.02
C HIS A 193 -2.20 18.10 -7.06
N LEU A 194 -2.34 17.48 -8.25
CA LEU A 194 -2.22 16.04 -8.42
C LEU A 194 -0.84 15.51 -7.98
N VAL A 195 0.22 16.21 -8.38
CA VAL A 195 1.60 15.84 -8.02
C VAL A 195 1.81 15.89 -6.52
N GLY A 196 1.33 16.96 -5.87
CA GLY A 196 1.37 17.11 -4.41
C GLY A 196 0.61 15.99 -3.69
N TRP A 197 -0.61 15.68 -4.12
CA TRP A 197 -1.40 14.60 -3.52
C TRP A 197 -0.81 13.21 -3.74
N LEU A 198 -0.26 12.94 -4.93
CA LEU A 198 0.42 11.68 -5.19
C LEU A 198 1.67 11.54 -4.30
N ALA A 199 2.45 12.61 -4.17
CA ALA A 199 3.61 12.66 -3.28
C ALA A 199 3.23 12.43 -1.80
N ARG A 200 2.15 13.08 -1.35
CA ARG A 200 1.58 12.88 -0.01
C ARG A 200 1.13 11.44 0.19
N SER A 201 0.41 10.86 -0.77
CA SER A 201 -0.06 9.46 -0.71
C SER A 201 1.10 8.48 -0.60
N ILE A 202 2.18 8.68 -1.37
CA ILE A 202 3.43 7.91 -1.27
C ILE A 202 3.99 8.00 0.15
N CYS A 203 4.14 9.22 0.69
CA CYS A 203 4.66 9.44 2.03
C CYS A 203 3.79 8.76 3.08
N ARG A 204 2.46 8.91 3.02
CA ARG A 204 1.53 8.32 3.99
C ARG A 204 1.67 6.80 4.03
N ILE A 205 1.67 6.13 2.87
CA ILE A 205 1.81 4.67 2.83
C ILE A 205 3.19 4.22 3.29
N TYR A 206 4.24 4.93 2.88
CA TYR A 206 5.61 4.67 3.31
C TYR A 206 5.74 4.76 4.84
N TYR A 207 5.21 5.82 5.45
CA TYR A 207 5.32 6.04 6.89
C TYR A 207 4.34 5.21 7.73
N LEU A 208 3.18 4.81 7.19
CA LEU A 208 2.21 3.95 7.87
C LEU A 208 2.75 2.54 8.18
N GLU A 209 3.62 2.00 7.33
CA GLU A 209 4.11 0.61 7.48
C GLU A 209 5.60 0.48 7.77
N PHE A 210 6.45 1.40 7.28
CA PHE A 210 7.90 1.21 7.32
C PHE A 210 8.63 1.98 8.44
N LEU A 211 7.94 2.83 9.21
CA LEU A 211 8.50 3.51 10.40
C LEU A 211 7.87 3.07 11.74
N LYS A 212 7.22 1.90 11.79
CA LYS A 212 6.80 1.28 13.08
C LYS A 212 7.99 0.77 13.88
#